data_AF-A0AA37BRH4-F1
#
_entry.id   AF-A0AA37BRH4-F1
#
_cell.length_a   1.000
_cell.length_b   1.000
_cell.length_c   1.000
_cell.angle_alpha   90.00
_cell.angle_beta   90.00
_cell.angle_gamma   90.00
#
_symmetry.space_group_name_H-M   'P 1'
#
loop_
_entity.id
_entity.type
_entity.pdbx_description
1 polymer ?
#
loop_
_entity_poly.entity_id
_entity_poly.type
_entity_poly.pdbx_seq_one_letter_code
_entity_poly.pdbx_strand_id
1 'polypeptide(L)'
;MDIPKRGISETILGKDPLHIQDLPLRRVPDYMRKKGGFLYWTGALVSIAFIYQVITGLLLLLYYNPANAYATTETIINEVPFGSLLLTTHLYGAYAMIALVYIHMFRNYFMGAYKKPRQLQWITGVILLLLTVGVGYFGYSMTGDVLSVDATDVGRGIALSVPVIGPWLENVFFGNGTTTGLFIRMLGWHIILAALVGLLFGFHFFMAEANGMMPSNKESKYRAPAIDEEKPTYKPWSPYNLAFTVQLALMTFGIIILIPSVVALLPNVPALFSPFPQVSPSSSLASFVPPYPPWFLLFVYKAVDFEMFTAFGGLEALAATITFAVIPLIYFIIIPFIDNSNDLHPLARPVVTAFGILGIIYLVILSLWGALAPGVEIPGWETAAVVVPPFVLVVGGMLALGRLYKKGRLRVGARSMLASFIIFAMIMSVGIFEFAQNFSAFLAHSDGLNLVSSIFTGGVTVFAAVGTMKSADVSQKIEMAMGETVKKPKNVHYMSQNTAIALTSIIAIAMIAIAYVISGLNPTYVPNESEFGIGLGVLLILAGIVLRIYRAANYHE
;
A
#
# COMPACT_ATOMS: atom_id res chain seq x y z
N MET A 1 -55.00 -15.36 0.56
CA MET A 1 -54.44 -14.50 -0.49
C MET A 1 -53.19 -13.87 0.09
N ASP A 2 -52.03 -14.50 -0.12
CA ASP A 2 -50.74 -13.92 0.29
C ASP A 2 -50.39 -12.82 -0.71
N ILE A 3 -50.57 -11.57 -0.31
CA ILE A 3 -50.04 -10.44 -1.06
C ILE A 3 -48.53 -10.44 -0.78
N PRO A 4 -47.66 -10.75 -1.76
CA PRO A 4 -46.23 -10.63 -1.53
C PRO A 4 -45.94 -9.18 -1.20
N LYS A 5 -45.36 -8.92 -0.03
CA LYS A 5 -44.86 -7.59 0.37
C LYS A 5 -43.69 -7.21 -0.55
N ARG A 6 -43.97 -6.90 -1.82
CA ARG A 6 -43.01 -6.27 -2.73
C ARG A 6 -42.90 -4.81 -2.32
N GLY A 7 -41.68 -4.29 -2.29
CA GLY A 7 -41.46 -2.87 -2.06
C GLY A 7 -42.20 -2.05 -3.12
N ILE A 8 -42.62 -0.83 -2.76
CA ILE A 8 -43.27 0.11 -3.70
C ILE A 8 -42.39 0.31 -4.95
N SER A 9 -41.06 0.32 -4.78
CA SER A 9 -40.08 0.37 -5.88
C SER A 9 -40.14 -0.87 -6.80
N GLU A 10 -40.17 -2.09 -6.27
CA GLU A 10 -40.23 -3.32 -7.08
C GLU A 10 -41.52 -3.44 -7.89
N THR A 11 -42.59 -2.84 -7.37
CA THR A 11 -43.91 -2.86 -7.99
C THR A 11 -44.01 -1.86 -9.15
N ILE A 12 -43.31 -0.72 -9.06
CA ILE A 12 -43.33 0.36 -10.06
C ILE A 12 -42.21 0.21 -11.10
N LEU A 13 -41.02 -0.18 -10.67
CA LEU A 13 -39.79 -0.17 -11.47
C LEU A 13 -39.36 -1.58 -11.91
N GLY A 14 -40.03 -2.63 -11.43
CA GLY A 14 -39.59 -4.01 -11.60
C GLY A 14 -38.48 -4.41 -10.61
N LYS A 15 -38.02 -5.66 -10.67
CA LYS A 15 -37.04 -6.21 -9.71
C LYS A 15 -35.61 -5.70 -9.92
N ASP A 16 -35.28 -5.24 -11.12
CA ASP A 16 -33.96 -4.70 -11.47
C ASP A 16 -34.09 -3.59 -12.54
N PRO A 17 -34.62 -2.42 -12.17
CA PRO A 17 -34.85 -1.33 -13.13
C PRO A 17 -33.59 -0.80 -13.80
N LEU A 18 -32.44 -1.00 -13.16
CA LEU A 18 -31.15 -0.52 -13.65
C LEU A 18 -30.38 -1.60 -14.41
N HIS A 19 -30.99 -2.78 -14.62
CA HIS A 19 -30.37 -3.92 -15.30
C HIS A 19 -28.99 -4.27 -14.72
N ILE A 20 -28.80 -4.11 -13.40
CA ILE A 20 -27.52 -4.35 -12.71
C ILE A 20 -27.14 -5.83 -12.80
N GLN A 21 -28.13 -6.72 -12.82
CA GLN A 21 -27.94 -8.17 -12.96
C GLN A 21 -27.54 -8.56 -14.39
N ASP A 22 -27.82 -7.71 -15.37
CA ASP A 22 -27.45 -7.91 -16.78
C ASP A 22 -26.03 -7.39 -17.08
N LEU A 23 -25.43 -6.64 -16.15
CA LEU A 23 -24.04 -6.20 -16.28
C LEU A 23 -23.10 -7.43 -16.33
N PRO A 24 -22.04 -7.40 -17.15
CA PRO A 24 -21.11 -8.52 -17.32
C PRO A 24 -20.12 -8.63 -16.14
N LEU A 25 -20.60 -8.50 -14.90
CA LEU A 25 -19.81 -8.62 -13.68
C LEU A 25 -19.80 -10.06 -13.19
N ARG A 26 -18.60 -10.59 -12.94
CA ARG A 26 -18.47 -11.99 -12.54
C ARG A 26 -19.00 -12.23 -11.14
N ARG A 27 -19.56 -13.43 -10.92
CA ARG A 27 -19.85 -13.92 -9.57
C ARG A 27 -18.55 -14.13 -8.79
N VAL A 28 -18.63 -13.92 -7.48
CA VAL A 28 -17.45 -13.97 -6.60
C VAL A 28 -17.52 -15.17 -5.64
N PRO A 29 -16.45 -15.98 -5.55
CA PRO A 29 -16.39 -17.14 -4.66
C PRO A 29 -16.43 -16.78 -3.17
N ASP A 30 -17.12 -17.59 -2.35
CA ASP A 30 -17.23 -17.36 -0.90
C ASP A 30 -15.89 -17.38 -0.16
N TYR A 31 -14.92 -18.17 -0.63
CA TYR A 31 -13.61 -18.23 0.04
C TYR A 31 -12.85 -16.91 -0.01
N MET A 32 -13.21 -15.99 -0.93
CA MET A 32 -12.63 -14.66 -1.00
C MET A 32 -13.20 -13.73 0.08
N ARG A 33 -14.41 -14.00 0.60
CA ARG A 33 -15.06 -13.20 1.66
C ARG A 33 -14.88 -13.78 3.08
N LYS A 34 -14.45 -15.04 3.19
CA LYS A 34 -14.21 -15.74 4.46
C LYS A 34 -12.81 -15.47 5.04
N LYS A 35 -12.56 -15.97 6.25
CA LYS A 35 -11.27 -15.82 6.97
C LYS A 35 -10.08 -16.19 6.06
N GLY A 36 -9.13 -15.27 5.90
CA GLY A 36 -7.97 -15.42 5.02
C GLY A 36 -8.21 -15.10 3.53
N GLY A 37 -9.42 -14.67 3.16
CA GLY A 37 -9.79 -14.21 1.81
C GLY A 37 -9.49 -12.72 1.54
N PHE A 38 -9.20 -11.93 2.58
CA PHE A 38 -8.92 -10.49 2.48
C PHE A 38 -7.82 -10.14 1.46
N LEU A 39 -6.81 -11.00 1.29
CA LEU A 39 -5.72 -10.78 0.31
C LEU A 39 -6.18 -10.75 -1.15
N TYR A 40 -7.38 -11.24 -1.47
CA TYR A 40 -7.97 -11.12 -2.82
C TYR A 40 -8.57 -9.73 -3.06
N TRP A 41 -8.82 -8.96 -2.00
CA TRP A 41 -9.47 -7.65 -2.06
C TRP A 41 -8.50 -6.48 -2.04
N THR A 42 -7.19 -6.73 -2.03
CA THR A 42 -6.16 -5.69 -2.03
C THR A 42 -6.32 -4.70 -3.19
N GLY A 43 -6.72 -5.15 -4.38
CA GLY A 43 -7.00 -4.27 -5.52
C GLY A 43 -8.25 -3.40 -5.32
N ALA A 44 -9.29 -3.94 -4.67
CA ALA A 44 -10.48 -3.16 -4.32
C ALA A 44 -10.16 -2.09 -3.28
N LEU A 45 -9.31 -2.38 -2.29
CA LEU A 45 -8.87 -1.39 -1.30
C LEU A 45 -8.09 -0.24 -1.94
N VAL A 46 -7.20 -0.54 -2.89
CA VAL A 46 -6.52 0.49 -3.70
C VAL A 46 -7.54 1.36 -4.45
N SER A 47 -8.53 0.73 -5.08
CA SER A 47 -9.55 1.42 -5.87
C SER A 47 -10.43 2.33 -4.99
N ILE A 48 -10.78 1.85 -3.80
CA ILE A 48 -11.51 2.61 -2.79
C ILE A 48 -10.67 3.80 -2.32
N ALA A 49 -9.39 3.60 -1.99
CA ALA A 49 -8.50 4.69 -1.60
C ALA A 49 -8.35 5.72 -2.74
N PHE A 50 -8.27 5.28 -4.00
CA PHE A 50 -8.27 6.19 -5.16
C PHE A 50 -9.55 7.02 -5.26
N ILE A 51 -10.73 6.42 -5.06
CA ILE A 51 -12.01 7.17 -5.04
C ILE A 51 -11.99 8.22 -3.93
N TYR A 52 -11.48 7.87 -2.74
CA TYR A 52 -11.30 8.83 -1.65
C TYR A 52 -10.41 10.01 -2.06
N GLN A 53 -9.27 9.72 -2.70
CA GLN A 53 -8.33 10.72 -3.20
C GLN A 53 -8.97 11.64 -4.23
N VAL A 54 -9.74 11.10 -5.18
CA VAL A 54 -10.45 11.93 -6.16
C VAL A 54 -11.46 12.85 -5.49
N ILE A 55 -12.28 12.35 -4.57
CA ILE A 55 -13.29 13.16 -3.87
C ILE A 55 -12.61 14.29 -3.08
N THR A 56 -11.65 13.94 -2.24
CA THR A 56 -10.97 14.92 -1.37
C THR A 56 -10.10 15.90 -2.17
N GLY A 57 -9.41 15.44 -3.21
CA GLY A 57 -8.61 16.28 -4.09
C GLY A 57 -9.44 17.29 -4.88
N LEU A 58 -10.61 16.88 -5.40
CA LEU A 58 -11.53 17.81 -6.08
C LEU A 58 -12.09 18.88 -5.14
N LEU A 59 -12.30 18.56 -3.86
CA LEU A 59 -12.71 19.54 -2.86
C LEU A 59 -11.57 20.53 -2.55
N LEU A 60 -10.34 20.03 -2.35
CA LEU A 60 -9.16 20.89 -2.11
C LEU A 60 -8.86 21.80 -3.30
N LEU A 61 -9.10 21.33 -4.53
CA LEU A 61 -8.90 22.09 -5.76
C LEU A 61 -9.71 23.40 -5.79
N LEU A 62 -10.86 23.46 -5.11
CA LEU A 62 -11.69 24.66 -5.04
C LEU A 62 -11.02 25.80 -4.25
N TYR A 63 -10.07 25.48 -3.38
CA TYR A 63 -9.41 26.43 -2.48
C TYR A 63 -7.97 26.72 -2.87
N TYR A 64 -7.30 25.82 -3.58
CA TYR A 64 -5.87 25.92 -3.88
C TYR A 64 -5.53 27.01 -4.89
N ASN A 65 -4.55 27.87 -4.58
CA ASN A 65 -4.03 28.91 -5.45
C ASN A 65 -2.51 28.73 -5.67
N PRO A 66 -2.07 28.34 -6.88
CA PRO A 66 -0.66 28.07 -7.16
C PRO A 66 0.23 29.32 -7.14
N ALA A 67 -0.33 30.54 -7.18
CA ALA A 67 0.48 31.76 -7.10
C ALA A 67 1.12 31.96 -5.71
N ASN A 68 0.45 31.48 -4.65
CA ASN A 68 0.88 31.60 -3.25
C ASN A 68 0.67 30.26 -2.52
N ALA A 69 1.27 29.19 -3.03
CA ALA A 69 1.03 27.81 -2.61
C ALA A 69 1.01 27.62 -1.08
N TYR A 70 2.10 27.97 -0.39
CA TYR A 70 2.20 27.82 1.07
C TYR A 70 1.14 28.60 1.84
N ALA A 71 0.95 29.89 1.49
CA ALA A 71 -0.05 30.72 2.17
C ALA A 71 -1.47 30.17 1.97
N THR A 72 -1.76 29.63 0.79
CA THR A 72 -3.07 29.01 0.54
C THR A 72 -3.26 27.70 1.30
N THR A 73 -2.21 26.90 1.45
CA THR A 73 -2.23 25.72 2.32
C THR A 73 -2.53 26.12 3.76
N GLU A 74 -1.90 27.17 4.29
CA GLU A 74 -2.19 27.70 5.63
C GLU A 74 -3.63 28.23 5.75
N THR A 75 -4.17 28.92 4.73
CA THR A 75 -5.57 29.34 4.70
C THR A 75 -6.52 28.13 4.73
N ILE A 76 -6.23 27.06 3.98
CA ILE A 76 -7.03 25.83 4.02
C ILE A 76 -7.04 25.23 5.44
N ILE A 77 -5.90 25.19 6.12
CA ILE A 77 -5.78 24.60 7.46
C ILE A 77 -6.52 25.43 8.51
N ASN A 78 -6.39 26.76 8.46
CA ASN A 78 -6.77 27.64 9.57
C ASN A 78 -8.12 28.36 9.36
N GLU A 79 -8.60 28.50 8.13
CA GLU A 79 -9.77 29.34 7.82
C GLU A 79 -10.93 28.58 7.17
N VAL A 80 -10.65 27.49 6.43
CA VAL A 80 -11.70 26.71 5.76
C VAL A 80 -12.33 25.73 6.74
N PRO A 81 -13.66 25.71 6.91
CA PRO A 81 -14.33 24.73 7.77
C PRO A 81 -14.02 23.29 7.35
N PHE A 82 -13.50 22.49 8.28
CA PHE A 82 -12.98 21.12 8.06
C PHE A 82 -11.81 21.06 7.08
N GLY A 83 -11.14 22.17 6.81
CA GLY A 83 -10.06 22.26 5.82
C GLY A 83 -8.79 21.56 6.27
N SER A 84 -8.43 21.65 7.55
CA SER A 84 -7.35 20.85 8.15
C SER A 84 -7.66 19.35 8.05
N LEU A 85 -8.89 18.95 8.41
CA LEU A 85 -9.31 17.55 8.28
C LEU A 85 -9.22 17.07 6.82
N LEU A 86 -9.71 17.88 5.87
CA LEU A 86 -9.69 17.53 4.45
C LEU A 86 -8.26 17.36 3.92
N LEU A 87 -7.37 18.32 4.24
CA LEU A 87 -5.98 18.28 3.79
C LEU A 87 -5.20 17.09 4.38
N THR A 88 -5.29 16.91 5.69
CA THR A 88 -4.55 15.86 6.43
C THR A 88 -4.99 14.46 6.00
N THR A 89 -6.29 14.25 5.77
CA THR A 89 -6.84 12.96 5.32
C THR A 89 -6.60 12.70 3.85
N HIS A 90 -6.53 13.73 3.00
CA HIS A 90 -6.08 13.59 1.62
C HIS A 90 -4.63 13.08 1.59
N LEU A 91 -3.71 13.71 2.33
CA LEU A 91 -2.31 13.30 2.45
C LEU A 91 -2.17 11.84 2.94
N TYR A 92 -2.80 11.50 4.06
CA TYR A 92 -2.72 10.15 4.62
C TYR A 92 -3.47 9.11 3.79
N GLY A 93 -4.51 9.51 3.06
CA GLY A 93 -5.17 8.66 2.08
C GLY A 93 -4.25 8.34 0.90
N ALA A 94 -3.38 9.28 0.47
CA ALA A 94 -2.36 9.01 -0.53
C ALA A 94 -1.31 8.01 -0.01
N TYR A 95 -0.87 8.18 1.25
CA TYR A 95 0.03 7.22 1.90
C TYR A 95 -0.59 5.82 1.99
N ALA A 96 -1.86 5.73 2.39
CA ALA A 96 -2.60 4.47 2.44
C ALA A 96 -2.73 3.86 1.03
N MET A 97 -3.07 4.64 0.01
CA MET A 97 -3.17 4.18 -1.37
C MET A 97 -1.83 3.60 -1.86
N ILE A 98 -0.72 4.31 -1.68
CA ILE A 98 0.61 3.86 -2.11
C ILE A 98 1.01 2.57 -1.38
N ALA A 99 0.80 2.50 -0.06
CA ALA A 99 1.06 1.29 0.71
C ALA A 99 0.21 0.09 0.21
N LEU A 100 -1.08 0.32 -0.06
CA LEU A 100 -1.98 -0.71 -0.60
C LEU A 100 -1.57 -1.17 -2.00
N VAL A 101 -1.09 -0.27 -2.87
CA VAL A 101 -0.58 -0.64 -4.20
C VAL A 101 0.65 -1.54 -4.09
N TYR A 102 1.61 -1.23 -3.21
CA TYR A 102 2.75 -2.11 -2.94
C TYR A 102 2.29 -3.49 -2.45
N ILE A 103 1.38 -3.54 -1.46
CA ILE A 103 0.82 -4.79 -0.94
C ILE A 103 0.13 -5.59 -2.05
N HIS A 104 -0.69 -4.94 -2.87
CA HIS A 104 -1.40 -5.55 -3.98
C HIS A 104 -0.43 -6.14 -5.01
N MET A 105 0.58 -5.37 -5.40
CA MET A 105 1.59 -5.75 -6.38
C MET A 105 2.40 -6.95 -5.89
N PHE A 106 2.99 -6.89 -4.69
CA PHE A 106 3.82 -7.98 -4.15
C PHE A 106 3.01 -9.24 -3.87
N ARG A 107 1.77 -9.13 -3.38
CA ARG A 107 0.86 -10.28 -3.25
C ARG A 107 0.71 -10.99 -4.59
N ASN A 108 0.45 -10.26 -5.68
CA ASN A 108 0.26 -10.84 -7.00
C ASN A 108 1.56 -11.37 -7.61
N TYR A 109 2.69 -10.72 -7.33
CA TYR A 109 4.02 -11.18 -7.68
C TYR A 109 4.32 -12.57 -7.12
N PHE A 110 4.22 -12.73 -5.80
CA PHE A 110 4.54 -14.01 -5.13
C PHE A 110 3.57 -15.12 -5.52
N MET A 111 2.31 -14.77 -5.80
CA MET A 111 1.30 -15.73 -6.26
C MET A 111 1.47 -16.11 -7.74
N GLY A 112 2.39 -15.47 -8.48
CA GLY A 112 2.58 -15.71 -9.91
C GLY A 112 1.39 -15.28 -10.76
N ALA A 113 0.57 -14.34 -10.25
CA ALA A 113 -0.65 -13.91 -10.91
C ALA A 113 -0.38 -13.15 -12.23
N TYR A 114 0.85 -12.72 -12.47
CA TYR A 114 1.29 -12.09 -13.72
C TYR A 114 1.47 -13.04 -14.90
N LYS A 115 1.45 -14.35 -14.66
CA LYS A 115 1.54 -15.36 -15.72
C LYS A 115 0.25 -15.40 -16.55
N LYS A 116 0.29 -16.16 -17.65
CA LYS A 116 -0.85 -16.40 -18.53
C LYS A 116 -2.15 -16.68 -17.72
N PRO A 117 -3.27 -16.02 -18.04
CA PRO A 117 -3.50 -15.07 -19.14
C PRO A 117 -3.27 -13.57 -18.81
N ARG A 118 -2.68 -13.23 -17.65
CA ARG A 118 -2.71 -11.87 -17.09
C ARG A 118 -1.43 -11.05 -17.31
N GLN A 119 -0.64 -11.35 -18.34
CA GLN A 119 0.62 -10.62 -18.57
C GLN A 119 0.39 -9.13 -18.84
N LEU A 120 -0.58 -8.79 -19.70
CA LEU A 120 -0.92 -7.40 -20.00
C LEU A 120 -1.49 -6.69 -18.76
N GLN A 121 -2.36 -7.37 -18.02
CA GLN A 121 -2.91 -6.84 -16.78
C GLN A 121 -1.82 -6.51 -15.76
N TRP A 122 -0.79 -7.37 -15.64
CA TRP A 122 0.37 -7.09 -14.80
C TRP A 122 1.15 -5.87 -15.26
N ILE A 123 1.46 -5.73 -16.56
CA ILE A 123 2.16 -4.57 -17.11
C ILE A 123 1.39 -3.28 -16.81
N THR A 124 0.08 -3.28 -17.05
CA THR A 124 -0.78 -2.14 -16.69
C THR A 124 -0.75 -1.86 -15.18
N GLY A 125 -0.70 -2.89 -14.33
CA GLY A 125 -0.56 -2.73 -12.88
C GLY A 125 0.77 -2.09 -12.46
N VAL A 126 1.88 -2.45 -13.12
CA VAL A 126 3.20 -1.82 -12.86
C VAL A 126 3.21 -0.36 -13.32
N ILE A 127 2.57 -0.04 -14.45
CA ILE A 127 2.39 1.35 -14.91
C ILE A 127 1.52 2.14 -13.91
N LEU A 128 0.44 1.55 -13.41
CA LEU A 128 -0.41 2.17 -12.38
C LEU A 128 0.35 2.44 -11.08
N LEU A 129 1.27 1.55 -10.67
CA LEU A 129 2.15 1.80 -9.52
C LEU A 129 3.01 3.06 -9.76
N LEU A 130 3.69 3.15 -10.91
CA LEU A 130 4.51 4.31 -11.25
C LEU A 130 3.69 5.61 -11.25
N LEU A 131 2.52 5.60 -11.89
CA LEU A 131 1.64 6.76 -11.93
C LEU A 131 1.14 7.15 -10.55
N THR A 132 0.78 6.19 -9.70
CA THR A 132 0.32 6.46 -8.32
C THR A 132 1.42 7.14 -7.50
N VAL A 133 2.66 6.65 -7.59
CA VAL A 133 3.81 7.30 -6.93
C VAL A 133 4.04 8.71 -7.50
N GLY A 134 3.92 8.88 -8.82
CA GLY A 134 4.01 10.18 -9.48
C GLY A 134 2.96 11.17 -9.00
N VAL A 135 1.68 10.78 -8.95
CA VAL A 135 0.59 11.60 -8.40
C VAL A 135 0.90 12.02 -6.96
N GLY A 136 1.40 11.08 -6.14
CA GLY A 136 1.80 11.36 -4.76
C GLY A 136 2.95 12.36 -4.65
N TYR A 137 3.97 12.26 -5.52
CA TYR A 137 5.07 13.23 -5.59
C TYR A 137 4.56 14.63 -5.92
N PHE A 138 3.86 14.80 -7.04
CA PHE A 138 3.38 16.12 -7.46
C PHE A 138 2.38 16.72 -6.45
N GLY A 139 1.53 15.90 -5.83
CA GLY A 139 0.57 16.35 -4.82
C GLY A 139 1.23 16.79 -3.52
N TYR A 140 2.25 16.06 -3.05
CA TYR A 140 3.03 16.47 -1.89
C TYR A 140 3.78 17.78 -2.15
N SER A 141 4.34 17.95 -3.35
CA SER A 141 5.05 19.17 -3.76
C SER A 141 4.14 20.39 -3.97
N MET A 142 2.82 20.28 -3.80
CA MET A 142 1.91 21.42 -3.93
C MET A 142 1.77 22.24 -2.64
N THR A 143 2.13 21.69 -1.47
CA THR A 143 2.00 22.40 -0.18
C THR A 143 2.91 23.60 -0.05
N GLY A 144 4.04 23.61 -0.76
CA GLY A 144 4.96 24.75 -0.80
C GLY A 144 5.70 25.05 0.50
N ASP A 145 5.67 24.13 1.47
CA ASP A 145 6.51 24.16 2.66
C ASP A 145 7.97 23.77 2.33
N VAL A 146 8.87 23.85 3.30
CA VAL A 146 10.30 23.55 3.09
C VAL A 146 10.52 22.15 2.51
N LEU A 147 9.84 21.12 3.01
CA LEU A 147 9.99 19.74 2.50
C LEU A 147 9.47 19.59 1.06
N SER A 148 8.40 20.28 0.71
CA SER A 148 7.88 20.33 -0.66
C SER A 148 8.89 20.94 -1.63
N VAL A 149 9.58 22.01 -1.22
CA VAL A 149 10.62 22.65 -2.04
C VAL A 149 11.85 21.75 -2.17
N ASP A 150 12.32 21.14 -1.09
CA ASP A 150 13.45 20.23 -1.12
C ASP A 150 13.20 19.03 -2.06
N ALA A 151 12.02 18.40 -1.96
CA ALA A 151 11.63 17.32 -2.85
C ALA A 151 11.51 17.76 -4.33
N THR A 152 11.12 19.02 -4.55
CA THR A 152 11.05 19.62 -5.88
C THR A 152 12.45 19.81 -6.47
N ASP A 153 13.39 20.31 -5.68
CA ASP A 153 14.77 20.55 -6.12
C ASP A 153 15.51 19.25 -6.45
N VAL A 154 15.27 18.17 -5.68
CA VAL A 154 15.77 16.82 -6.04
C VAL A 154 15.23 16.39 -7.41
N GLY A 155 13.94 16.58 -7.67
CA GLY A 155 13.33 16.25 -8.96
C GLY A 155 13.88 17.07 -10.12
N ARG A 156 14.12 18.38 -9.90
CA ARG A 156 14.76 19.27 -10.88
C ARG A 156 16.20 18.84 -11.16
N GLY A 157 16.96 18.49 -10.14
CA GLY A 157 18.32 17.97 -10.27
C GLY A 157 18.36 16.70 -11.13
N ILE A 158 17.46 15.75 -10.89
CA ILE A 158 17.34 14.55 -11.71
C ILE A 158 16.97 14.91 -13.16
N ALA A 159 16.00 15.80 -13.39
CA ALA A 159 15.61 16.21 -14.73
C ALA A 159 16.78 16.87 -15.48
N LEU A 160 17.48 17.80 -14.85
CA LEU A 160 18.63 18.51 -15.43
C LEU A 160 19.81 17.61 -15.72
N SER A 161 20.01 16.55 -14.93
CA SER A 161 21.09 15.59 -15.15
C SER A 161 20.90 14.72 -16.40
N VAL A 162 19.72 14.69 -17.02
CA VAL A 162 19.52 13.92 -18.26
C VAL A 162 20.28 14.58 -19.42
N PRO A 163 21.23 13.85 -20.06
CA PRO A 163 22.01 14.41 -21.15
C PRO A 163 21.12 14.88 -22.31
N VAL A 164 21.52 15.97 -22.97
CA VAL A 164 20.88 16.56 -24.16
C VAL A 164 19.51 17.21 -23.91
N ILE A 165 18.60 16.55 -23.18
CA ILE A 165 17.21 16.99 -23.01
C ILE A 165 16.87 17.52 -21.61
N GLY A 166 17.85 17.60 -20.69
CA GLY A 166 17.63 17.96 -19.29
C GLY A 166 16.90 19.30 -19.07
N PRO A 167 17.35 20.42 -19.68
CA PRO A 167 16.66 21.71 -19.56
C PRO A 167 15.22 21.69 -20.12
N TRP A 168 14.98 20.89 -21.17
CA TRP A 168 13.63 20.71 -21.70
C TRP A 168 12.75 19.92 -20.73
N LEU A 169 13.27 18.85 -20.12
CA LEU A 169 12.56 18.09 -19.09
C LEU A 169 12.26 18.96 -17.88
N GLU A 170 13.23 19.73 -17.39
CA GLU A 170 13.03 20.65 -16.27
C GLU A 170 11.87 21.62 -16.59
N ASN A 171 11.87 22.24 -17.78
CA ASN A 171 10.83 23.19 -18.14
C ASN A 171 9.43 22.56 -18.25
N VAL A 172 9.35 21.33 -18.77
CA VAL A 172 8.10 20.58 -18.92
C VAL A 172 7.52 20.22 -17.56
N PHE A 173 8.34 19.77 -16.61
CA PHE A 173 7.88 19.30 -15.30
C PHE A 173 7.79 20.40 -14.23
N PHE A 174 8.67 21.38 -14.26
CA PHE A 174 8.86 22.37 -13.19
C PHE A 174 8.69 23.83 -13.65
N GLY A 175 8.47 24.05 -14.95
CA GLY A 175 8.10 25.36 -15.48
C GLY A 175 9.30 26.26 -15.81
N ASN A 176 9.07 27.56 -15.83
CA ASN A 176 10.03 28.56 -16.33
C ASN A 176 10.95 29.14 -15.24
N GLY A 177 11.06 28.49 -14.08
CA GLY A 177 11.84 28.96 -12.94
C GLY A 177 11.15 30.02 -12.07
N THR A 178 9.93 30.46 -12.40
CA THR A 178 9.11 31.30 -11.50
C THR A 178 8.34 30.43 -10.51
N THR A 179 8.12 30.91 -9.28
CA THR A 179 7.35 30.20 -8.26
C THR A 179 5.94 29.85 -8.74
N THR A 180 5.23 30.80 -9.34
CA THR A 180 3.89 30.55 -9.89
C THR A 180 3.93 29.54 -11.03
N GLY A 181 4.91 29.64 -11.94
CA GLY A 181 5.08 28.69 -13.03
C GLY A 181 5.32 27.27 -12.53
N LEU A 182 6.10 27.12 -11.47
CA LEU A 182 6.37 25.84 -10.80
C LEU A 182 5.10 25.19 -10.25
N PHE A 183 4.36 25.90 -9.39
CA PHE A 183 3.17 25.31 -8.76
C PHE A 183 2.00 25.11 -9.74
N ILE A 184 1.91 25.88 -10.82
CA ILE A 184 0.98 25.59 -11.93
C ILE A 184 1.34 24.24 -12.59
N ARG A 185 2.62 23.93 -12.78
CA ARG A 185 3.05 22.63 -13.32
C ARG A 185 2.80 21.49 -12.34
N MET A 186 3.06 21.69 -11.05
CA MET A 186 2.78 20.71 -10.01
C MET A 186 1.30 20.33 -10.01
N LEU A 187 0.42 21.34 -9.97
CA LEU A 187 -1.03 21.14 -10.03
C LEU A 187 -1.46 20.45 -11.33
N GLY A 188 -0.94 20.92 -12.47
CA GLY A 188 -1.27 20.35 -13.78
C GLY A 188 -0.88 18.88 -13.89
N TRP A 189 0.35 18.52 -13.53
CA TRP A 189 0.82 17.14 -13.56
C TRP A 189 0.08 16.25 -12.55
N HIS A 190 -0.20 16.75 -11.35
CA HIS A 190 -0.98 16.02 -10.35
C HIS A 190 -2.36 15.61 -10.90
N ILE A 191 -3.11 16.56 -11.49
CA ILE A 191 -4.44 16.29 -12.07
C ILE A 191 -4.35 15.38 -13.30
N ILE A 192 -3.41 15.63 -14.22
CA ILE A 192 -3.23 14.82 -15.44
C ILE A 192 -2.93 13.37 -15.07
N LEU A 193 -2.00 13.14 -14.14
CA LEU A 193 -1.64 11.79 -13.73
C LEU A 193 -2.77 11.12 -12.96
N ALA A 194 -3.52 11.84 -12.12
CA ALA A 194 -4.69 11.30 -11.42
C ALA A 194 -5.77 10.85 -12.41
N ALA A 195 -6.02 11.64 -13.47
CA ALA A 195 -6.95 11.26 -14.54
C ALA A 195 -6.45 10.02 -15.31
N LEU A 196 -5.15 9.94 -15.58
CA LEU A 196 -4.54 8.77 -16.25
C LEU A 196 -4.61 7.51 -15.38
N VAL A 197 -4.42 7.64 -14.05
CA VAL A 197 -4.64 6.55 -13.09
C VAL A 197 -6.09 6.06 -13.18
N GLY A 198 -7.08 6.97 -13.20
CA GLY A 198 -8.50 6.61 -13.34
C GLY A 198 -8.80 5.86 -14.65
N LEU A 199 -8.27 6.35 -15.78
CA LEU A 199 -8.44 5.72 -17.08
C LEU A 199 -7.82 4.32 -17.13
N LEU A 200 -6.55 4.20 -16.72
CA LEU A 200 -5.85 2.91 -16.72
C LEU A 200 -6.39 1.95 -15.66
N PHE A 201 -6.91 2.45 -14.55
CA PHE A 201 -7.63 1.64 -13.57
C PHE A 201 -8.86 0.99 -14.22
N GLY A 202 -9.65 1.74 -14.99
CA GLY A 202 -10.79 1.19 -15.73
C GLY A 202 -10.38 0.05 -16.66
N PHE A 203 -9.30 0.24 -17.42
CA PHE A 203 -8.73 -0.80 -18.28
C PHE A 203 -8.19 -2.00 -17.49
N HIS A 204 -7.49 -1.76 -16.38
CA HIS A 204 -6.95 -2.80 -15.50
C HIS A 204 -8.05 -3.63 -14.85
N PHE A 205 -9.13 -2.99 -14.40
CA PHE A 205 -10.31 -3.62 -13.82
C PHE A 205 -11.07 -4.44 -14.86
N PHE A 206 -11.27 -3.89 -16.07
CA PHE A 206 -11.85 -4.62 -17.19
C PHE A 206 -11.09 -5.92 -17.50
N MET A 207 -9.76 -5.87 -17.55
CA MET A 207 -8.95 -7.08 -17.74
C MET A 207 -9.08 -8.06 -16.58
N ALA A 208 -9.23 -7.59 -15.33
CA ALA A 208 -9.44 -8.48 -14.18
C ALA A 208 -10.74 -9.27 -14.31
N GLU A 209 -11.82 -8.62 -14.76
CA GLU A 209 -13.10 -9.27 -15.06
C GLU A 209 -12.95 -10.21 -16.28
N ALA A 210 -12.37 -9.75 -17.38
CA ALA A 210 -12.23 -10.55 -18.61
C ALA A 210 -11.35 -11.81 -18.43
N ASN A 211 -10.21 -11.67 -17.74
CA ASN A 211 -9.26 -12.78 -17.51
C ASN A 211 -9.66 -13.66 -16.31
N GLY A 212 -10.65 -13.22 -15.52
CA GLY A 212 -11.03 -13.82 -14.25
C GLY A 212 -10.01 -13.59 -13.13
N MET A 213 -10.51 -13.58 -11.90
CA MET A 213 -9.67 -13.46 -10.70
C MET A 213 -8.73 -14.65 -10.58
N MET A 214 -7.54 -14.43 -10.01
CA MET A 214 -6.60 -15.51 -9.73
C MET A 214 -7.24 -16.50 -8.74
N PRO A 215 -7.45 -17.79 -9.09
CA PRO A 215 -8.07 -18.75 -8.18
C PRO A 215 -7.20 -19.06 -6.96
N SER A 216 -7.73 -19.85 -6.02
CA SER A 216 -6.93 -20.32 -4.90
C SER A 216 -5.78 -21.23 -5.36
N ASN A 217 -4.69 -21.26 -4.60
CA ASN A 217 -3.55 -22.17 -4.89
C ASN A 217 -3.95 -23.65 -4.92
N LYS A 218 -4.96 -24.04 -4.13
CA LYS A 218 -5.49 -25.40 -4.10
C LYS A 218 -6.21 -25.73 -5.41
N GLU A 219 -6.97 -24.77 -5.93
CA GLU A 219 -7.75 -24.90 -7.16
C GLU A 219 -6.87 -24.87 -8.41
N SER A 220 -5.93 -23.94 -8.48
CA SER A 220 -4.94 -23.89 -9.56
C SER A 220 -3.91 -25.02 -9.52
N LYS A 221 -3.86 -25.81 -8.44
CA LYS A 221 -2.82 -26.83 -8.19
C LYS A 221 -1.40 -26.29 -8.37
N TYR A 222 -1.19 -25.01 -8.04
CA TYR A 222 0.06 -24.29 -8.23
C TYR A 222 0.57 -24.29 -9.68
N ARG A 223 -0.30 -24.33 -10.68
CA ARG A 223 0.07 -24.31 -12.11
C ARG A 223 -0.61 -23.19 -12.89
N ALA A 224 0.12 -22.61 -13.84
CA ALA A 224 -0.38 -21.72 -14.88
C ALA A 224 -0.72 -22.50 -16.17
N PRO A 225 -1.67 -22.05 -17.00
CA PRO A 225 -2.55 -20.90 -16.78
C PRO A 225 -3.56 -21.17 -15.65
N ALA A 226 -3.68 -20.23 -14.72
CA ALA A 226 -4.62 -20.34 -13.61
C ALA A 226 -5.85 -19.46 -13.89
N ILE A 227 -6.91 -20.09 -14.34
CA ILE A 227 -8.18 -19.46 -14.71
C ILE A 227 -9.25 -19.98 -13.75
N ASP A 228 -9.99 -19.06 -13.13
CA ASP A 228 -11.17 -19.40 -12.34
C ASP A 228 -12.37 -19.56 -13.29
N GLU A 229 -12.98 -20.74 -13.29
CA GLU A 229 -14.23 -21.00 -14.00
C GLU A 229 -15.40 -20.60 -13.11
N GLU A 230 -16.33 -19.82 -13.66
CA GLU A 230 -17.48 -19.36 -12.89
C GLU A 230 -18.42 -20.52 -12.58
N LYS A 231 -18.72 -20.71 -11.30
CA LYS A 231 -19.55 -21.82 -10.82
C LYS A 231 -20.94 -21.32 -10.40
N PRO A 232 -22.00 -22.14 -10.56
CA PRO A 232 -23.33 -21.79 -10.08
C PRO A 232 -23.39 -21.47 -8.58
N THR A 233 -22.45 -22.02 -7.80
CA THR A 233 -22.32 -21.80 -6.36
C THR A 233 -21.78 -20.41 -5.98
N TYR A 234 -21.17 -19.68 -6.91
CA TYR A 234 -20.65 -18.34 -6.64
C TYR A 234 -21.80 -17.35 -6.48
N LYS A 235 -21.62 -16.38 -5.58
CA LYS A 235 -22.65 -15.37 -5.30
C LYS A 235 -22.63 -14.28 -6.39
N PRO A 236 -23.81 -13.80 -6.82
CA PRO A 236 -23.91 -12.70 -7.78
C PRO A 236 -23.31 -11.42 -7.20
N TRP A 237 -22.89 -10.53 -8.11
CA TRP A 237 -22.27 -9.28 -7.72
C TRP A 237 -23.23 -8.40 -6.91
N SER A 238 -24.47 -8.22 -7.37
CA SER A 238 -25.54 -7.59 -6.59
C SER A 238 -26.49 -8.66 -6.02
N PRO A 239 -26.94 -8.56 -4.75
CA PRO A 239 -26.57 -7.55 -3.75
C PRO A 239 -25.32 -7.93 -2.92
N TYR A 240 -24.86 -9.18 -3.01
CA TYR A 240 -23.87 -9.75 -2.07
C TYR A 240 -22.51 -9.05 -2.12
N ASN A 241 -21.92 -8.99 -3.31
CA ASN A 241 -20.59 -8.41 -3.49
C ASN A 241 -20.59 -6.89 -3.36
N LEU A 242 -21.68 -6.24 -3.80
CA LEU A 242 -21.91 -4.83 -3.58
C LEU A 242 -21.91 -4.49 -2.09
N ALA A 243 -22.72 -5.18 -1.28
CA ALA A 243 -22.77 -4.95 0.18
C ALA A 243 -21.39 -5.17 0.83
N PHE A 244 -20.64 -6.18 0.37
CA PHE A 244 -19.27 -6.40 0.85
C PHE A 244 -18.31 -5.27 0.46
N THR A 245 -18.42 -4.76 -0.77
CA THR A 245 -17.56 -3.68 -1.27
C THR A 245 -17.88 -2.37 -0.54
N VAL A 246 -19.16 -2.07 -0.29
CA VAL A 246 -19.57 -0.92 0.53
C VAL A 246 -19.05 -1.05 1.96
N GLN A 247 -19.12 -2.24 2.56
CA GLN A 247 -18.51 -2.51 3.85
C GLN A 247 -17.00 -2.19 3.83
N LEU A 248 -16.26 -2.68 2.83
CA LEU A 248 -14.83 -2.40 2.70
C LEU A 248 -14.55 -0.91 2.50
N ALA A 249 -15.40 -0.22 1.73
CA ALA A 249 -15.27 1.22 1.49
C ALA A 249 -15.40 2.03 2.77
N LEU A 250 -16.46 1.76 3.55
CA LEU A 250 -16.68 2.42 4.86
C LEU A 250 -15.53 2.16 5.83
N MET A 251 -15.04 0.92 5.92
CA MET A 251 -13.90 0.60 6.79
C MET A 251 -12.61 1.30 6.32
N THR A 252 -12.36 1.34 5.02
CA THR A 252 -11.14 1.96 4.45
C THR A 252 -11.17 3.47 4.63
N PHE A 253 -12.29 4.13 4.32
CA PHE A 253 -12.47 5.56 4.54
C PHE A 253 -12.37 5.90 6.02
N GLY A 254 -12.98 5.07 6.87
CA GLY A 254 -12.90 5.23 8.31
C GLY A 254 -11.46 5.20 8.83
N ILE A 255 -10.62 4.28 8.32
CA ILE A 255 -9.19 4.20 8.68
C ILE A 255 -8.40 5.39 8.13
N ILE A 256 -8.63 5.78 6.86
CA ILE A 256 -7.96 6.92 6.22
C ILE A 256 -8.24 8.22 6.97
N ILE A 257 -9.44 8.39 7.53
CA ILE A 257 -9.81 9.55 8.33
C ILE A 257 -9.23 9.42 9.75
N LEU A 258 -9.44 8.27 10.41
CA LEU A 258 -9.10 8.08 11.82
C LEU A 258 -7.61 8.25 12.11
N ILE A 259 -6.72 7.65 11.31
CA ILE A 259 -5.28 7.66 11.59
C ILE A 259 -4.70 9.08 11.63
N PRO A 260 -4.77 9.90 10.56
CA PRO A 260 -4.23 11.27 10.59
C PRO A 260 -4.88 12.13 11.67
N SER A 261 -6.19 11.94 11.94
CA SER A 261 -6.87 12.69 13.00
C SER A 261 -6.36 12.36 14.40
N VAL A 262 -5.98 11.10 14.67
CA VAL A 262 -5.29 10.75 15.92
C VAL A 262 -3.89 11.35 15.93
N VAL A 263 -3.13 11.22 14.83
CA VAL A 263 -1.76 11.72 14.74
C VAL A 263 -1.71 13.24 14.91
N ALA A 264 -2.68 13.98 14.38
CA ALA A 264 -2.77 15.43 14.50
C ALA A 264 -2.89 15.94 15.94
N LEU A 265 -3.35 15.09 16.88
CA LEU A 265 -3.46 15.42 18.30
C LEU A 265 -2.26 14.94 19.13
N LEU A 266 -1.33 14.17 18.54
CA LEU A 266 -0.15 13.70 19.25
C LEU A 266 0.88 14.82 19.36
N PRO A 267 1.51 15.00 20.54
CA PRO A 267 2.63 15.91 20.67
C PRO A 267 3.88 15.33 20.00
N ASN A 268 4.73 16.22 19.45
CA ASN A 268 6.07 15.88 18.93
C ASN A 268 6.09 14.81 17.81
N VAL A 269 5.12 14.84 16.90
CA VAL A 269 5.14 13.98 15.72
C VAL A 269 6.32 14.38 14.82
N PRO A 270 7.21 13.44 14.44
CA PRO A 270 8.31 13.73 13.52
C PRO A 270 7.78 14.27 12.19
N ALA A 271 8.50 15.19 11.55
CA ALA A 271 8.06 15.84 10.31
C ALA A 271 7.71 14.83 9.19
N LEU A 272 8.36 13.65 9.15
CA LEU A 272 8.09 12.58 8.18
C LEU A 272 6.66 12.02 8.28
N PHE A 273 6.10 12.02 9.49
CA PHE A 273 4.76 11.53 9.81
C PHE A 273 3.81 12.66 10.19
N SER A 274 4.24 13.91 10.11
CA SER A 274 3.36 15.04 10.38
C SER A 274 2.19 15.03 9.38
N PRO A 275 0.94 15.15 9.85
CA PRO A 275 -0.21 15.33 8.97
C PRO A 275 -0.28 16.77 8.43
N PHE A 276 0.48 17.69 9.01
CA PHE A 276 0.56 19.10 8.64
C PHE A 276 1.82 19.42 7.83
N PRO A 277 1.74 20.41 6.92
CA PRO A 277 2.93 20.96 6.26
C PRO A 277 3.93 21.48 7.29
N GLN A 278 5.20 21.50 6.91
CA GLN A 278 6.25 22.12 7.70
C GLN A 278 6.22 23.65 7.54
N VAL A 279 7.22 24.31 8.10
CA VAL A 279 7.34 25.77 8.02
C VAL A 279 7.59 26.24 6.58
N SER A 280 7.28 27.52 6.35
CA SER A 280 7.61 28.20 5.09
C SER A 280 9.09 28.05 4.75
N PRO A 281 9.46 27.85 3.47
CA PRO A 281 10.86 27.83 3.03
C PRO A 281 11.63 29.12 3.35
N SER A 282 10.94 30.26 3.49
CA SER A 282 11.56 31.55 3.85
C SER A 282 11.68 31.77 5.37
N SER A 283 11.21 30.83 6.19
CA SER A 283 11.30 30.92 7.66
C SER A 283 12.71 30.62 8.14
N SER A 284 13.18 31.29 9.20
CA SER A 284 14.42 30.92 9.89
C SER A 284 14.36 29.52 10.53
N LEU A 285 13.16 28.97 10.72
CA LEU A 285 12.96 27.62 11.24
C LEU A 285 13.21 26.53 10.17
N ALA A 286 13.24 26.88 8.88
CA ALA A 286 13.37 25.92 7.79
C ALA A 286 14.67 25.12 7.89
N SER A 287 15.78 25.74 8.32
CA SER A 287 17.08 25.07 8.49
C SER A 287 17.11 24.00 9.59
N PHE A 288 16.09 23.93 10.45
CA PHE A 288 15.97 22.91 11.48
C PHE A 288 15.10 21.72 11.04
N VAL A 289 14.48 21.79 9.86
CA VAL A 289 13.71 20.67 9.30
C VAL A 289 14.66 19.78 8.50
N PRO A 290 14.79 18.48 8.83
CA PRO A 290 15.65 17.58 8.06
C PRO A 290 15.13 17.41 6.62
N PRO A 291 15.98 17.57 5.59
CA PRO A 291 15.54 17.58 4.19
C PRO A 291 15.39 16.15 3.67
N TYR A 292 14.18 15.59 3.76
CA TYR A 292 13.86 14.30 3.13
C TYR A 292 12.52 14.33 2.39
N PRO A 293 12.34 13.50 1.36
CA PRO A 293 11.06 13.37 0.68
C PRO A 293 10.06 12.51 1.49
N PRO A 294 8.81 12.38 1.02
CA PRO A 294 7.84 11.44 1.59
C PRO A 294 8.37 10.01 1.67
N TRP A 295 7.85 9.24 2.63
CA TRP A 295 8.35 7.91 2.97
C TRP A 295 8.48 6.95 1.78
N PHE A 296 7.59 7.08 0.78
CA PHE A 296 7.54 6.22 -0.39
C PHE A 296 8.61 6.56 -1.45
N LEU A 297 9.43 7.59 -1.24
CA LEU A 297 10.58 7.96 -2.07
C LEU A 297 11.92 7.87 -1.34
N LEU A 298 11.92 7.65 -0.01
CA LEU A 298 13.13 7.60 0.80
C LEU A 298 14.15 6.57 0.29
N PHE A 299 13.68 5.44 -0.25
CA PHE A 299 14.57 4.40 -0.79
C PHE A 299 15.41 4.87 -1.99
N VAL A 300 14.85 5.73 -2.86
CA VAL A 300 15.58 6.31 -3.99
C VAL A 300 16.45 7.46 -3.51
N TYR A 301 15.92 8.29 -2.60
CA TYR A 301 16.65 9.39 -2.01
C TYR A 301 17.95 8.93 -1.34
N LYS A 302 17.88 7.91 -0.46
CA LYS A 302 19.09 7.35 0.17
C LYS A 302 20.05 6.75 -0.85
N ALA A 303 19.57 6.21 -1.97
CA ALA A 303 20.47 5.67 -2.98
C ALA A 303 21.37 6.74 -3.63
N VAL A 304 20.94 8.01 -3.65
CA VAL A 304 21.76 9.12 -4.18
C VAL A 304 22.96 9.41 -3.27
N ASP A 305 22.86 9.14 -1.97
CA ASP A 305 23.94 9.38 -1.00
C ASP A 305 25.10 8.38 -1.13
N PHE A 306 25.02 7.36 -2.00
CA PHE A 306 26.07 6.34 -2.09
C PHE A 306 27.26 6.83 -2.90
N GLU A 307 28.47 6.77 -2.32
CA GLU A 307 29.74 7.16 -2.94
C GLU A 307 29.99 6.43 -4.27
N MET A 308 29.47 5.20 -4.43
CA MET A 308 29.59 4.48 -5.70
C MET A 308 28.98 5.23 -6.91
N PHE A 309 28.07 6.17 -6.66
CA PHE A 309 27.51 7.02 -7.70
C PHE A 309 28.30 8.31 -7.93
N THR A 310 29.15 8.76 -7.00
CA THR A 310 29.98 9.98 -7.19
C THR A 310 30.97 9.85 -8.33
N ALA A 311 31.35 8.61 -8.66
CA ALA A 311 32.10 8.29 -9.88
C ALA A 311 31.41 8.73 -11.19
N PHE A 312 30.10 8.99 -11.17
CA PHE A 312 29.32 9.49 -12.31
C PHE A 312 29.22 11.03 -12.37
N GLY A 313 29.82 11.75 -11.41
CA GLY A 313 29.84 13.22 -11.35
C GLY A 313 28.43 13.81 -11.43
N GLY A 314 28.20 14.77 -12.34
CA GLY A 314 26.88 15.41 -12.51
C GLY A 314 25.70 14.48 -12.88
N LEU A 315 25.94 13.17 -13.05
CA LEU A 315 24.93 12.15 -13.31
C LEU A 315 24.61 11.27 -12.09
N GLU A 316 25.19 11.54 -10.92
CA GLU A 316 24.99 10.80 -9.66
C GLU A 316 23.52 10.47 -9.37
N ALA A 317 22.67 11.49 -9.29
CA ALA A 317 21.26 11.34 -8.97
C ALA A 317 20.50 10.52 -10.02
N LEU A 318 20.84 10.68 -11.30
CA LEU A 318 20.28 9.89 -12.39
C LEU A 318 20.72 8.44 -12.33
N ALA A 319 22.01 8.18 -12.08
CA ALA A 319 22.57 6.83 -11.97
C ALA A 319 21.95 6.06 -10.79
N ALA A 320 21.81 6.72 -9.64
CA ALA A 320 21.12 6.17 -8.46
C ALA A 320 19.65 5.85 -8.77
N THR A 321 18.92 6.81 -9.37
CA THR A 321 17.51 6.64 -9.75
C THR A 321 17.33 5.51 -10.77
N ILE A 322 18.21 5.40 -11.76
CA ILE A 322 18.18 4.31 -12.73
C ILE A 322 18.38 2.97 -12.03
N THR A 323 19.36 2.89 -11.13
CA THR A 323 19.72 1.65 -10.44
C THR A 323 18.64 1.16 -9.50
N PHE A 324 18.08 2.04 -8.67
CA PHE A 324 17.18 1.67 -7.58
C PHE A 324 15.69 1.84 -7.89
N ALA A 325 15.33 2.60 -8.93
CA ALA A 325 13.93 2.74 -9.36
C ALA A 325 13.69 2.16 -10.77
N VAL A 326 14.42 2.63 -11.78
CA VAL A 326 14.11 2.29 -13.19
C VAL A 326 14.39 0.83 -13.51
N ILE A 327 15.54 0.28 -13.12
CA ILE A 327 15.91 -1.13 -13.36
C ILE A 327 14.92 -2.09 -12.67
N PRO A 328 14.57 -1.92 -11.37
CA PRO A 328 13.53 -2.72 -10.74
C PRO A 328 12.16 -2.62 -11.41
N LEU A 329 11.75 -1.42 -11.85
CA LEU A 329 10.50 -1.26 -12.60
C LEU A 329 10.52 -2.00 -13.94
N ILE A 330 11.62 -1.90 -14.70
CA ILE A 330 11.80 -2.65 -15.95
C ILE A 330 11.74 -4.15 -15.67
N TYR A 331 12.43 -4.63 -14.62
CA TYR A 331 12.37 -6.03 -14.18
C TYR A 331 10.93 -6.48 -13.94
N PHE A 332 10.14 -5.67 -13.21
CA PHE A 332 8.74 -6.00 -12.98
C PHE A 332 7.92 -5.96 -14.27
N ILE A 333 8.15 -5.05 -15.21
CA ILE A 333 7.45 -5.06 -16.51
C ILE A 333 7.73 -6.35 -17.29
N ILE A 334 8.98 -6.81 -17.30
CA ILE A 334 9.41 -7.94 -18.14
C ILE A 334 9.28 -9.31 -17.47
N ILE A 335 9.01 -9.38 -16.15
CA ILE A 335 8.93 -10.66 -15.43
C ILE A 335 7.97 -11.69 -16.05
N PRO A 336 6.83 -11.34 -16.66
CA PRO A 336 5.96 -12.33 -17.29
C PRO A 336 6.61 -13.07 -18.47
N PHE A 337 7.68 -12.51 -19.05
CA PHE A 337 8.42 -13.08 -20.18
C PHE A 337 9.72 -13.77 -19.76
N ILE A 338 10.25 -13.44 -18.57
CA ILE A 338 11.44 -14.09 -18.01
C ILE A 338 11.06 -15.35 -17.23
N ASP A 339 9.98 -15.30 -16.45
CA ASP A 339 9.51 -16.46 -15.69
C ASP A 339 8.63 -17.38 -16.55
N ASN A 340 9.28 -18.15 -17.42
CA ASN A 340 8.66 -19.07 -18.37
C ASN A 340 8.14 -20.39 -17.75
N SER A 341 8.30 -20.58 -16.44
CA SER A 341 7.80 -21.78 -15.77
C SER A 341 6.26 -21.79 -15.69
N ASN A 342 5.64 -22.97 -15.68
CA ASN A 342 4.20 -23.06 -15.37
C ASN A 342 3.95 -23.15 -13.86
N ASP A 343 4.97 -23.08 -13.01
CA ASP A 343 4.82 -23.20 -11.57
C ASP A 343 4.37 -21.87 -10.94
N LEU A 344 3.42 -21.93 -10.00
CA LEU A 344 2.98 -20.76 -9.23
C LEU A 344 3.57 -20.73 -7.83
N HIS A 345 3.98 -21.90 -7.30
CA HIS A 345 4.51 -21.99 -5.96
C HIS A 345 5.81 -21.15 -5.82
N PRO A 346 5.97 -20.29 -4.80
CA PRO A 346 7.17 -19.47 -4.64
C PRO A 346 8.47 -20.29 -4.61
N LEU A 347 8.52 -21.38 -3.82
CA LEU A 347 9.70 -22.28 -3.79
C LEU A 347 10.01 -23.01 -5.11
N ALA A 348 9.04 -23.17 -6.00
CA ALA A 348 9.30 -23.74 -7.32
C ALA A 348 10.06 -22.75 -8.21
N ARG A 349 9.99 -21.45 -7.88
CA ARG A 349 10.58 -20.31 -8.58
C ARG A 349 11.50 -19.51 -7.65
N PRO A 350 12.58 -20.13 -7.14
CA PRO A 350 13.36 -19.58 -6.04
C PRO A 350 14.02 -18.25 -6.37
N VAL A 351 14.56 -18.08 -7.59
CA VAL A 351 15.23 -16.84 -8.02
C VAL A 351 14.26 -15.67 -8.12
N VAL A 352 13.12 -15.89 -8.79
CA VAL A 352 12.05 -14.89 -8.91
C VAL A 352 11.53 -14.49 -7.53
N THR A 353 11.28 -15.47 -6.67
CA THR A 353 10.82 -15.21 -5.31
C THR A 353 11.87 -14.43 -4.49
N ALA A 354 13.15 -14.76 -4.64
CA ALA A 354 14.24 -14.04 -3.99
C ALA A 354 14.25 -12.55 -4.37
N PHE A 355 14.13 -12.21 -5.66
CA PHE A 355 14.08 -10.80 -6.09
C PHE A 355 12.86 -10.05 -5.55
N GLY A 356 11.71 -10.71 -5.39
CA GLY A 356 10.55 -10.09 -4.74
C GLY A 356 10.80 -9.80 -3.26
N ILE A 357 11.44 -10.72 -2.53
CA ILE A 357 11.82 -10.54 -1.12
C ILE A 357 12.85 -9.42 -0.99
N LEU A 358 13.86 -9.39 -1.87
CA LEU A 358 14.86 -8.33 -1.90
C LEU A 358 14.25 -6.96 -2.22
N GLY A 359 13.29 -6.90 -3.14
CA GLY A 359 12.56 -5.66 -3.43
C GLY A 359 11.88 -5.09 -2.18
N ILE A 360 11.25 -5.93 -1.36
CA ILE A 360 10.65 -5.49 -0.09
C ILE A 360 11.73 -5.07 0.92
N ILE A 361 12.78 -5.89 1.09
CA ILE A 361 13.87 -5.60 2.03
C ILE A 361 14.53 -4.27 1.70
N TYR A 362 14.91 -4.04 0.44
CA TYR A 362 15.57 -2.79 0.04
C TYR A 362 14.63 -1.59 0.06
N LEU A 363 13.35 -1.75 -0.29
CA LEU A 363 12.36 -0.69 -0.10
C LEU A 363 12.31 -0.24 1.37
N VAL A 364 12.31 -1.18 2.32
CA VAL A 364 12.24 -0.86 3.76
C VAL A 364 13.57 -0.34 4.29
N ILE A 365 14.68 -1.08 4.13
CA ILE A 365 15.99 -0.71 4.70
C ILE A 365 16.45 0.65 4.18
N LEU A 366 16.38 0.87 2.86
CA LEU A 366 16.84 2.13 2.28
C LEU A 366 15.93 3.29 2.69
N SER A 367 14.62 3.06 2.84
CA SER A 367 13.73 4.09 3.34
C SER A 367 14.03 4.47 4.79
N LEU A 368 14.26 3.50 5.67
CA LEU A 368 14.66 3.75 7.05
C LEU A 368 15.99 4.50 7.14
N TRP A 369 16.96 4.13 6.30
CA TRP A 369 18.26 4.80 6.26
C TRP A 369 18.17 6.21 5.71
N GLY A 370 17.34 6.45 4.70
CA GLY A 370 17.01 7.80 4.21
C GLY A 370 16.40 8.69 5.29
N ALA A 371 15.52 8.13 6.13
CA ALA A 371 14.91 8.88 7.23
C ALA A 371 15.88 9.24 8.35
N LEU A 372 16.81 8.35 8.72
CA LEU A 372 17.67 8.53 9.89
C LEU A 372 19.02 9.19 9.59
N ALA A 373 19.48 9.17 8.33
CA ALA A 373 20.72 9.83 7.92
C ALA A 373 20.55 10.60 6.60
N PRO A 374 19.65 11.60 6.54
CA PRO A 374 19.38 12.34 5.31
C PRO A 374 20.60 13.16 4.85
N GLY A 375 20.99 13.04 3.58
CA GLY A 375 22.02 13.86 2.94
C GLY A 375 23.45 13.59 3.43
N VAL A 376 23.67 12.45 4.07
CA VAL A 376 25.01 12.01 4.52
C VAL A 376 25.57 11.06 3.48
N GLU A 377 26.69 11.44 2.85
CA GLU A 377 27.41 10.59 1.91
C GLU A 377 27.87 9.29 2.58
N ILE A 378 27.62 8.17 1.93
CA ILE A 378 27.86 6.82 2.46
C ILE A 378 29.00 6.17 1.67
N PRO A 379 30.10 5.77 2.35
CA PRO A 379 31.20 5.08 1.71
C PRO A 379 30.79 3.74 1.07
N GLY A 380 31.43 3.38 -0.04
CA GLY A 380 31.06 2.18 -0.79
C GLY A 380 31.10 0.86 0.00
N TRP A 381 31.95 0.76 1.03
CA TRP A 381 32.03 -0.43 1.90
C TRP A 381 30.86 -0.52 2.88
N GLU A 382 30.33 0.61 3.37
CA GLU A 382 29.11 0.66 4.19
C GLU A 382 27.90 0.27 3.34
N THR A 383 27.79 0.84 2.12
CA THR A 383 26.77 0.44 1.15
C THR A 383 26.82 -1.07 0.90
N ALA A 384 28.01 -1.64 0.67
CA ALA A 384 28.17 -3.07 0.46
C ALA A 384 27.75 -3.89 1.70
N ALA A 385 28.08 -3.43 2.91
CA ALA A 385 27.70 -4.11 4.16
C ALA A 385 26.18 -4.14 4.40
N VAL A 386 25.44 -3.16 3.89
CA VAL A 386 23.97 -3.13 3.99
C VAL A 386 23.30 -3.89 2.86
N VAL A 387 23.82 -3.79 1.63
CA VAL A 387 23.17 -4.35 0.43
C VAL A 387 23.53 -5.81 0.20
N VAL A 388 24.79 -6.21 0.37
CA VAL A 388 25.28 -7.55 -0.02
C VAL A 388 24.79 -8.67 0.90
N PRO A 389 24.80 -8.56 2.24
CA PRO A 389 24.34 -9.64 3.11
C PRO A 389 22.88 -10.09 2.85
N PRO A 390 21.86 -9.21 2.79
CA PRO A 390 20.51 -9.65 2.45
C PRO A 390 20.46 -10.28 1.06
N PHE A 391 21.21 -9.77 0.07
CA PHE A 391 21.29 -10.39 -1.26
C PHE A 391 21.74 -11.86 -1.17
N VAL A 392 22.89 -12.11 -0.53
CA VAL A 392 23.48 -13.45 -0.41
C VAL A 392 22.56 -14.38 0.39
N LEU A 393 22.03 -13.91 1.53
CA LEU A 393 21.17 -14.70 2.40
C LEU A 393 19.85 -15.08 1.71
N VAL A 394 19.19 -14.11 1.06
CA VAL A 394 17.89 -14.34 0.40
C VAL A 394 18.08 -15.23 -0.83
N VAL A 395 19.03 -14.92 -1.70
CA VAL A 395 19.26 -15.71 -2.92
C VAL A 395 19.73 -17.11 -2.57
N GLY A 396 20.76 -17.24 -1.73
CA GLY A 396 21.29 -18.52 -1.28
C GLY A 396 20.24 -19.36 -0.53
N GLY A 397 19.53 -18.74 0.41
CA GLY A 397 18.45 -19.36 1.18
C GLY A 397 17.31 -19.85 0.29
N MET A 398 16.84 -19.02 -0.65
CA MET A 398 15.77 -19.42 -1.57
C MET A 398 16.20 -20.52 -2.53
N LEU A 399 17.44 -20.51 -3.02
CA LEU A 399 17.97 -21.60 -3.83
C LEU A 399 18.04 -22.92 -3.04
N ALA A 400 18.46 -22.87 -1.77
CA ALA A 400 18.48 -24.03 -0.88
C ALA A 400 17.06 -24.55 -0.60
N LEU A 401 16.13 -23.68 -0.20
CA LEU A 401 14.73 -24.03 0.05
C LEU A 401 14.04 -24.57 -1.21
N GLY A 402 14.31 -23.97 -2.37
CA GLY A 402 13.81 -24.44 -3.66
C GLY A 402 14.33 -25.83 -4.02
N ARG A 403 15.60 -26.15 -3.72
CA ARG A 403 16.16 -27.51 -3.88
C ARG A 403 15.48 -28.50 -2.94
N LEU A 404 15.25 -28.13 -1.67
CA LEU A 404 14.56 -29.00 -0.71
C LEU A 404 13.11 -29.27 -1.11
N TYR A 405 12.42 -28.24 -1.61
CA TYR A 405 11.05 -28.34 -2.13
C TYR A 405 10.99 -29.29 -3.34
N LYS A 406 11.86 -29.10 -4.34
CA LYS A 406 11.93 -29.97 -5.53
C LYS A 406 12.28 -31.42 -5.19
N LYS A 407 13.07 -31.66 -4.13
CA LYS A 407 13.38 -33.00 -3.60
C LYS A 407 12.25 -33.59 -2.74
N GLY A 408 11.13 -32.89 -2.56
CA GLY A 408 10.01 -33.32 -1.73
C GLY A 408 10.30 -33.33 -0.21
N ARG A 409 11.45 -32.79 0.22
CA ARG A 409 11.87 -32.73 1.63
C ARG A 409 11.25 -31.57 2.41
N LEU A 410 10.65 -30.62 1.71
CA LEU A 410 9.96 -29.46 2.27
C LEU A 410 8.60 -29.29 1.60
N ARG A 411 7.52 -29.23 2.40
CA ARG A 411 6.15 -29.00 1.92
C ARG A 411 5.52 -27.89 2.75
N VAL A 412 5.48 -26.67 2.23
CA VAL A 412 4.91 -25.51 2.91
C VAL A 412 3.85 -24.89 2.02
N GLY A 413 2.70 -24.52 2.56
CA GLY A 413 1.69 -23.78 1.81
C GLY A 413 2.16 -22.37 1.43
N ALA A 414 1.89 -21.92 0.21
CA ALA A 414 2.37 -20.61 -0.25
C ALA A 414 1.79 -19.41 0.53
N ARG A 415 0.62 -19.53 1.17
CA ARG A 415 0.07 -18.46 2.03
C ARG A 415 0.90 -18.30 3.31
N SER A 416 1.19 -19.41 3.99
CA SER A 416 2.03 -19.42 5.18
C SER A 416 3.44 -18.93 4.85
N MET A 417 3.94 -19.32 3.68
CA MET A 417 5.22 -18.85 3.16
C MET A 417 5.27 -17.34 2.92
N LEU A 418 4.22 -16.76 2.30
CA LEU A 418 4.16 -15.33 2.09
C LEU A 418 4.19 -14.56 3.42
N ALA A 419 3.43 -15.02 4.42
CA ALA A 419 3.46 -14.44 5.76
C ALA A 419 4.86 -14.56 6.40
N SER A 420 5.50 -15.74 6.31
CA SER A 420 6.86 -15.94 6.79
C SER A 420 7.88 -15.08 6.06
N PHE A 421 7.73 -14.84 4.75
CA PHE A 421 8.62 -13.97 3.98
C PHE A 421 8.46 -12.49 4.33
N ILE A 422 7.24 -12.03 4.59
CA ILE A 422 7.02 -10.65 5.04
C ILE A 422 7.62 -10.46 6.43
N ILE A 423 7.36 -11.39 7.36
CA ILE A 423 7.95 -11.36 8.70
C ILE A 423 9.48 -11.42 8.62
N PHE A 424 10.02 -12.32 7.80
CA PHE A 424 11.46 -12.40 7.57
C PHE A 424 12.03 -11.11 6.98
N ALA A 425 11.39 -10.54 5.96
CA ALA A 425 11.82 -9.29 5.35
C ALA A 425 11.80 -8.14 6.37
N MET A 426 10.77 -8.07 7.22
CA MET A 426 10.70 -7.07 8.29
C MET A 426 11.81 -7.26 9.33
N ILE A 427 11.99 -8.48 9.86
CA ILE A 427 13.02 -8.73 10.89
C ILE A 427 14.42 -8.53 10.30
N MET A 428 14.69 -9.01 9.08
CA MET A 428 15.95 -8.75 8.37
C MET A 428 16.17 -7.26 8.15
N SER A 429 15.13 -6.51 7.81
CA SER A 429 15.24 -5.07 7.61
C SER A 429 15.63 -4.36 8.90
N VAL A 430 14.99 -4.68 10.01
CA VAL A 430 15.33 -4.11 11.33
C VAL A 430 16.73 -4.53 11.76
N GLY A 431 17.08 -5.81 11.65
CA GLY A 431 18.38 -6.32 12.10
C GLY A 431 19.57 -5.80 11.29
N ILE A 432 19.46 -5.71 9.96
CA ILE A 432 20.51 -5.12 9.11
C ILE A 432 20.60 -3.61 9.35
N PHE A 433 19.46 -2.95 9.56
CA PHE A 433 19.45 -1.53 9.82
C PHE A 433 20.12 -1.17 11.15
N GLU A 434 19.82 -1.90 12.23
CA GLU A 434 20.53 -1.76 13.50
C GLU A 434 22.03 -2.02 13.35
N PHE A 435 22.41 -3.04 12.58
CA PHE A 435 23.81 -3.30 12.28
C PHE A 435 24.48 -2.12 11.55
N ALA A 436 23.82 -1.57 10.52
CA ALA A 436 24.33 -0.47 9.71
C ALA A 436 24.60 0.79 10.54
N GLN A 437 23.64 1.19 11.38
CA GLN A 437 23.77 2.36 12.26
C GLN A 437 24.93 2.23 13.26
N ASN A 438 25.24 1.01 13.67
CA ASN A 438 26.31 0.72 14.62
C ASN A 438 27.57 0.19 13.94
N PHE A 439 27.66 0.24 12.60
CA PHE A 439 28.71 -0.47 11.87
C PHE A 439 30.08 0.20 12.03
N SER A 440 30.12 1.53 12.06
CA SER A 440 31.33 2.30 12.38
C SER A 440 31.81 2.02 13.81
N ALA A 441 30.89 1.94 14.78
CA ALA A 441 31.18 1.54 16.16
C ALA A 441 31.63 0.07 16.27
N PHE A 442 31.09 -0.81 15.42
CA PHE A 442 31.49 -2.21 15.30
C PHE A 442 32.94 -2.34 14.79
N LEU A 443 33.34 -1.57 13.79
CA LEU A 443 34.72 -1.57 13.28
C LEU A 443 35.71 -0.89 14.24
N ALA A 444 35.25 0.08 15.04
CA ALA A 444 36.07 0.83 15.98
C ALA A 444 36.47 0.07 17.26
N HIS A 445 36.05 -1.19 17.45
CA HIS A 445 36.46 -2.09 18.55
C HIS A 445 36.40 -1.47 19.97
N SER A 446 35.32 -0.76 20.36
CA SER A 446 35.22 -0.27 21.74
C SER A 446 34.41 -1.16 22.69
N ASP A 447 33.48 -1.99 22.22
CA ASP A 447 32.65 -2.82 23.11
C ASP A 447 32.35 -4.20 22.52
N GLY A 448 32.95 -5.25 23.09
CA GLY A 448 32.71 -6.66 22.72
C GLY A 448 31.24 -7.11 22.85
N LEU A 449 30.41 -6.36 23.57
CA LEU A 449 28.96 -6.55 23.66
C LEU A 449 28.22 -6.23 22.36
N ASN A 450 28.69 -5.26 21.57
CA ASN A 450 28.07 -4.88 20.29
C ASN A 450 28.35 -5.90 19.17
N LEU A 451 29.51 -6.57 19.24
CA LEU A 451 29.86 -7.71 18.36
C LEU A 451 28.94 -8.90 18.61
N VAL A 452 28.72 -9.24 19.89
CA VAL A 452 27.79 -10.30 20.28
C VAL A 452 26.36 -9.92 19.88
N SER A 453 25.90 -8.71 20.18
CA SER A 453 24.59 -8.18 19.77
C SER A 453 24.35 -8.31 18.25
N SER A 454 25.28 -7.83 17.42
CA SER A 454 25.13 -7.83 15.96
C SER A 454 25.11 -9.23 15.33
N ILE A 455 25.99 -10.12 15.80
CA ILE A 455 26.02 -11.53 15.39
C ILE A 455 24.77 -12.26 15.88
N PHE A 456 24.30 -11.94 17.09
CA PHE A 456 23.09 -12.50 17.67
C PHE A 456 21.85 -12.00 16.94
N THR A 457 21.75 -10.75 16.53
CA THR A 457 20.62 -10.20 15.75
C THR A 457 20.56 -10.81 14.34
N GLY A 458 21.69 -10.94 13.65
CA GLY A 458 21.76 -11.65 12.36
C GLY A 458 21.44 -13.15 12.48
N GLY A 459 21.97 -13.81 13.51
CA GLY A 459 21.71 -15.22 13.82
C GLY A 459 20.26 -15.49 14.24
N VAL A 460 19.72 -14.69 15.16
CA VAL A 460 18.32 -14.74 15.61
C VAL A 460 17.37 -14.47 14.45
N THR A 461 17.72 -13.61 13.50
CA THR A 461 16.88 -13.38 12.32
C THR A 461 16.83 -14.59 11.40
N VAL A 462 17.97 -15.25 11.14
CA VAL A 462 18.02 -16.49 10.35
C VAL A 462 17.31 -17.63 11.11
N PHE A 463 17.48 -17.75 12.42
CA PHE A 463 16.77 -18.72 13.26
C PHE A 463 15.28 -18.44 13.37
N ALA A 464 14.85 -17.18 13.41
CA ALA A 464 13.44 -16.79 13.40
C ALA A 464 12.81 -17.03 12.01
N ALA A 465 13.55 -16.83 10.92
CA ALA A 465 13.12 -17.18 9.56
C ALA A 465 12.89 -18.69 9.42
N VAL A 466 13.87 -19.50 9.82
CA VAL A 466 13.77 -20.96 9.78
C VAL A 466 12.73 -21.46 10.79
N GLY A 467 12.65 -20.83 11.96
CA GLY A 467 11.70 -21.11 13.01
C GLY A 467 10.25 -20.82 12.61
N THR A 468 9.99 -19.71 11.92
CA THR A 468 8.66 -19.35 11.39
C THR A 468 8.25 -20.24 10.20
N MET A 469 9.19 -20.68 9.37
CA MET A 469 8.91 -21.64 8.29
C MET A 469 8.63 -23.04 8.84
N LYS A 470 9.39 -23.49 9.86
CA LYS A 470 9.19 -24.77 10.52
C LYS A 470 7.95 -24.75 11.41
N SER A 471 7.65 -23.64 12.08
CA SER A 471 6.40 -23.46 12.82
C SER A 471 5.20 -23.36 11.89
N ALA A 472 5.34 -22.80 10.68
CA ALA A 472 4.30 -22.87 9.65
C ALA A 472 4.07 -24.32 9.15
N ASP A 473 5.12 -25.11 8.94
CA ASP A 473 5.01 -26.54 8.59
C ASP A 473 4.42 -27.36 9.75
N VAL A 474 4.82 -27.10 10.99
CA VAL A 474 4.26 -27.73 12.20
C VAL A 474 2.82 -27.31 12.42
N SER A 475 2.49 -26.02 12.27
CA SER A 475 1.13 -25.51 12.41
C SER A 475 0.23 -26.02 11.29
N GLN A 476 0.76 -26.19 10.08
CA GLN A 476 0.04 -26.80 8.97
C GLN A 476 -0.14 -28.32 9.17
N LYS A 477 0.86 -29.03 9.72
CA LYS A 477 0.76 -30.44 10.10
C LYS A 477 -0.21 -30.64 11.26
N ILE A 478 -0.22 -29.74 12.23
CA ILE A 478 -1.21 -29.69 13.31
C ILE A 478 -2.59 -29.39 12.72
N GLU A 479 -2.73 -28.42 11.82
CA GLU A 479 -4.00 -28.15 11.11
C GLU A 479 -4.47 -29.33 10.25
N MET A 480 -3.56 -30.10 9.63
CA MET A 480 -3.90 -31.29 8.85
C MET A 480 -4.25 -32.48 9.76
N ALA A 481 -3.50 -32.69 10.84
CA ALA A 481 -3.76 -33.72 11.84
C ALA A 481 -5.04 -33.43 12.65
N MET A 482 -5.30 -32.15 12.93
CA MET A 482 -6.56 -31.66 13.48
C MET A 482 -7.65 -31.61 12.40
N GLY A 483 -7.31 -31.42 11.12
CA GLY A 483 -8.27 -31.34 10.02
C GLY A 483 -8.82 -32.70 9.58
N GLU A 484 -8.04 -33.78 9.74
CA GLU A 484 -8.52 -35.15 9.57
C GLU A 484 -9.38 -35.61 10.76
N THR A 485 -9.23 -35.01 11.94
CA THR A 485 -10.01 -35.34 13.15
C THR A 485 -11.18 -34.39 13.44
N VAL A 486 -11.15 -33.16 12.92
CA VAL A 486 -12.27 -32.21 12.99
C VAL A 486 -13.23 -32.53 11.85
N LYS A 487 -14.19 -33.43 12.13
CA LYS A 487 -15.44 -33.48 11.38
C LYS A 487 -15.93 -32.03 11.20
N LYS A 488 -16.07 -31.57 9.95
CA LYS A 488 -16.76 -30.29 9.67
C LYS A 488 -18.01 -30.27 10.55
N PRO A 489 -18.22 -29.23 11.39
CA PRO A 489 -19.36 -29.22 12.29
C PRO A 489 -20.60 -29.49 11.44
N LYS A 490 -21.34 -30.56 11.76
CA LYS A 490 -22.54 -30.96 11.01
C LYS A 490 -23.57 -29.84 10.98
N ASN A 491 -23.50 -28.92 11.94
CA ASN A 491 -24.33 -27.73 12.05
C ASN A 491 -23.46 -26.47 12.01
N VAL A 492 -23.42 -25.78 10.87
CA VAL A 492 -22.92 -24.40 10.80
C VAL A 492 -23.99 -23.53 11.47
N HIS A 493 -23.69 -22.97 12.65
CA HIS A 493 -24.59 -22.00 13.29
C HIS A 493 -24.45 -20.66 12.59
N TYR A 494 -25.50 -20.24 11.89
CA TYR A 494 -25.60 -18.91 11.32
C TYR A 494 -26.12 -17.92 12.38
N MET A 495 -25.71 -16.66 12.25
CA MET A 495 -26.23 -15.61 13.11
C MET A 495 -27.75 -15.47 12.89
N SER A 496 -28.54 -15.55 13.97
CA SER A 496 -29.97 -15.32 13.87
C SER A 496 -30.26 -13.85 13.56
N GLN A 497 -31.36 -13.57 12.87
CA GLN A 497 -31.81 -12.19 12.61
C GLN A 497 -32.03 -11.41 13.92
N ASN A 498 -32.53 -12.06 14.98
CA ASN A 498 -32.73 -11.41 16.27
C ASN A 498 -31.39 -11.01 16.92
N THR A 499 -30.39 -11.87 16.85
CA THR A 499 -29.03 -11.56 17.32
C THR A 499 -28.44 -10.38 16.53
N ALA A 500 -28.61 -10.40 15.21
CA ALA A 500 -28.13 -9.34 14.34
C ALA A 500 -28.79 -7.99 14.69
N ILE A 501 -30.12 -7.96 14.81
CA ILE A 501 -30.88 -6.77 15.21
C ILE A 501 -30.39 -6.24 16.55
N ALA A 502 -30.25 -7.12 17.56
CA ALA A 502 -29.77 -6.72 18.88
C ALA A 502 -28.37 -6.07 18.83
N LEU A 503 -27.41 -6.69 18.14
CA LEU A 503 -26.06 -6.15 17.98
C LEU A 503 -26.05 -4.83 17.20
N THR A 504 -26.80 -4.73 16.10
CA THR A 504 -26.87 -3.51 15.30
C THR A 504 -27.54 -2.37 16.07
N SER A 505 -28.54 -2.65 16.91
CA SER A 505 -29.19 -1.63 17.75
C SER A 505 -28.23 -1.07 18.80
N ILE A 506 -27.41 -1.92 19.43
CA ILE A 506 -26.37 -1.49 20.37
C ILE A 506 -25.36 -0.57 19.67
N ILE A 507 -24.89 -0.97 18.48
CA ILE A 507 -23.96 -0.16 17.69
C ILE A 507 -24.61 1.15 17.25
N ALA A 508 -25.87 1.14 16.84
CA ALA A 508 -26.60 2.34 16.41
C ALA A 508 -26.73 3.37 17.55
N ILE A 509 -26.97 2.94 18.79
CA ILE A 509 -26.99 3.83 19.96
C ILE A 509 -25.63 4.51 20.15
N ALA A 510 -24.53 3.73 20.07
CA ALA A 510 -23.18 4.28 20.14
C ALA A 510 -22.89 5.26 18.99
N MET A 511 -23.33 4.94 17.77
CA MET A 511 -23.17 5.84 16.62
C MET A 511 -23.94 7.15 16.79
N ILE A 512 -25.18 7.12 17.30
CA ILE A 512 -25.96 8.34 17.58
C ILE A 512 -25.25 9.20 18.63
N ALA A 513 -24.72 8.58 19.68
CA ALA A 513 -23.97 9.30 20.71
C ALA A 513 -22.71 9.98 20.14
N ILE A 514 -21.92 9.26 19.33
CA ILE A 514 -20.73 9.82 18.66
C ILE A 514 -21.13 10.97 17.73
N ALA A 515 -22.15 10.77 16.89
CA ALA A 515 -22.64 11.78 15.96
C ALA A 515 -23.12 13.06 16.68
N TYR A 516 -23.81 12.89 17.81
CA TYR A 516 -24.23 14.01 18.66
C TYR A 516 -23.02 14.78 19.21
N VAL A 517 -22.01 14.08 19.75
CA VAL A 517 -20.79 14.71 20.27
C VAL A 517 -20.07 15.51 19.19
N ILE A 518 -19.80 14.91 18.03
CA ILE A 518 -19.03 15.60 16.99
C ILE A 518 -19.80 16.72 16.30
N SER A 519 -21.14 16.70 16.32
CA SER A 519 -21.96 17.77 15.72
C SER A 519 -21.85 19.12 16.43
N GLY A 520 -21.38 19.14 17.68
CA GLY A 520 -21.16 20.36 18.46
C GLY A 520 -19.76 20.96 18.33
N LEU A 521 -18.86 20.33 17.56
CA LEU A 521 -17.47 20.76 17.43
C LEU A 521 -17.34 21.96 16.48
N ASN A 522 -16.49 22.93 16.85
CA ASN A 522 -16.19 24.08 15.99
C ASN A 522 -15.42 23.59 14.73
N PRO A 523 -15.95 23.81 13.51
CA PRO A 523 -15.37 23.27 12.30
C PRO A 523 -14.15 24.05 11.79
N THR A 524 -13.68 25.12 12.44
CA THR A 524 -12.47 25.87 12.02
C THR A 524 -11.34 25.84 13.05
N TYR A 525 -11.53 25.13 14.17
CA TYR A 525 -10.49 24.97 15.19
C TYR A 525 -9.81 23.61 14.98
N VAL A 526 -8.53 23.63 14.59
CA VAL A 526 -7.77 22.44 14.16
C VAL A 526 -7.86 21.23 15.11
N PRO A 527 -7.74 21.38 16.44
CA PRO A 527 -7.95 20.25 17.36
C PRO A 527 -9.37 19.68 17.31
N ASN A 528 -10.40 20.53 17.23
CA ASN A 528 -11.79 20.10 17.10
C ASN A 528 -12.05 19.40 15.76
N GLU A 529 -11.43 19.86 14.67
CA GLU A 529 -11.51 19.16 13.38
C GLU A 529 -10.88 17.76 13.44
N SER A 530 -9.79 17.61 14.20
CA SER A 530 -9.17 16.31 14.44
C SER A 530 -10.07 15.40 15.29
N GLU A 531 -10.69 15.92 16.36
CA GLU A 531 -11.68 15.19 17.15
C GLU A 531 -12.91 14.77 16.31
N PHE A 532 -13.39 15.67 15.44
CA PHE A 532 -14.45 15.36 14.47
C PHE A 532 -14.03 14.23 13.54
N GLY A 533 -12.80 14.28 13.02
CA GLY A 533 -12.23 13.22 12.18
C GLY A 533 -12.15 11.87 12.90
N ILE A 534 -11.73 11.84 14.17
CA ILE A 534 -11.75 10.62 14.99
C ILE A 534 -13.17 10.06 15.07
N GLY A 535 -14.15 10.88 15.42
CA GLY A 535 -15.54 10.43 15.53
C GLY A 535 -16.12 9.97 14.19
N LEU A 536 -15.90 10.70 13.10
CA LEU A 536 -16.33 10.32 11.75
C LEU A 536 -15.67 9.01 11.29
N GLY A 537 -14.37 8.86 11.52
CA GLY A 537 -13.63 7.63 11.22
C GLY A 537 -14.21 6.42 11.95
N VAL A 538 -14.51 6.56 13.25
CA VAL A 538 -15.16 5.52 14.06
C VAL A 538 -16.57 5.22 13.56
N LEU A 539 -17.37 6.24 13.22
CA LEU A 539 -18.73 6.05 12.67
C LEU A 539 -18.71 5.22 11.38
N LEU A 540 -17.78 5.49 10.47
CA LEU A 540 -17.66 4.72 9.22
C LEU A 540 -17.23 3.28 9.48
N ILE A 541 -16.29 3.04 10.40
CA ILE A 541 -15.90 1.67 10.81
C ILE A 541 -17.09 0.92 11.41
N LEU A 542 -17.84 1.55 12.32
CA LEU A 542 -19.05 0.98 12.93
C LEU A 542 -20.13 0.68 11.88
N ALA A 543 -20.34 1.57 10.91
CA ALA A 543 -21.25 1.33 9.79
C ALA A 543 -20.82 0.11 8.95
N GLY A 544 -19.52 -0.04 8.70
CA GLY A 544 -18.96 -1.24 8.07
C GLY A 544 -19.22 -2.51 8.90
N ILE A 545 -19.09 -2.44 10.23
CA ILE A 545 -19.39 -3.56 11.13
C ILE A 545 -20.88 -3.91 11.10
N VAL A 546 -21.77 -2.93 11.07
CA VAL A 546 -23.22 -3.14 10.91
C VAL A 546 -23.52 -3.87 9.59
N LEU A 547 -22.91 -3.46 8.47
CA LEU A 547 -23.05 -4.17 7.20
C LEU A 547 -22.50 -5.59 7.26
N ARG A 548 -21.41 -5.83 8.00
CA ARG A 548 -20.88 -7.17 8.22
C ARG A 548 -21.88 -8.06 8.98
N ILE A 549 -22.49 -7.52 10.03
CA ILE A 549 -23.52 -8.22 10.82
C ILE A 549 -24.74 -8.52 9.96
N TYR A 550 -25.20 -7.54 9.18
CA TYR A 550 -26.30 -7.70 8.23
C TYR A 550 -26.01 -8.84 7.23
N ARG A 551 -24.82 -8.88 6.65
CA ARG A 551 -24.40 -9.94 5.72
C ARG A 551 -24.31 -11.31 6.41
N ALA A 552 -23.77 -11.38 7.62
CA ALA A 552 -23.69 -12.63 8.38
C ALA A 552 -25.09 -13.23 8.65
N ALA A 553 -26.08 -12.38 8.93
CA ALA A 553 -27.44 -12.81 9.25
C ALA A 553 -28.30 -13.12 8.02
N ASN A 554 -28.19 -12.30 6.95
CA ASN A 554 -29.06 -12.40 5.78
C ASN A 554 -28.46 -13.17 4.62
N TYR A 555 -27.12 -13.20 4.50
CA TYR A 555 -26.41 -13.88 3.42
C TYR A 555 -25.68 -15.14 3.88
N HIS A 556 -25.66 -15.41 5.19
CA HIS A 556 -25.03 -16.58 5.79
C HIS A 556 -23.50 -16.65 5.54
N GLU A 557 -22.85 -15.48 5.57
CA GLU A 557 -21.42 -15.29 5.25
C GLU A 557 -20.47 -15.20 6.44
#